data_AF-A0A1Q1FPY9-F1
#
_entry.id   AF-A0A1Q1FPY9-F1
#
_cell.length_a   1.000
_cell.length_b   1.000
_cell.length_c   1.000
_cell.angle_alpha   90.00
_cell.angle_beta   90.00
_cell.angle_gamma   90.00
#
_symmetry.space_group_name_H-M   'P 1'
#
loop_
_entity.id
_entity.type
_entity.pdbx_description
1 polymer ?
#
loop_
_entity_poly.entity_id
_entity_poly.type
_entity_poly.pdbx_seq_one_letter_code
_entity_poly.pdbx_strand_id
1 'polypeptide(L)'
;MLPSRETRSALSADHHSWLRSVSLPWILALVASKSGDLVTTVVGLAVVDGLTERNPVAGTVFRQFGVVGLCVMTAAVLLVVVLVVEHAASVLERHDDTSVGPNTVYFLGYLPLVTVFGAATVYNAVLLCIHA
;
A
#
# COMPACT_ATOMS: atom_id res chain seq x y z
N MET A 1 -9.34 -10.42 -41.74
CA MET A 1 -10.51 -10.32 -40.85
C MET A 1 -10.21 -9.23 -39.84
N LEU A 2 -10.85 -8.07 -39.95
CA LEU A 2 -10.65 -6.94 -39.03
C LEU A 2 -11.51 -7.18 -37.77
N PRO A 3 -10.96 -7.06 -36.54
CA PRO A 3 -11.76 -7.17 -35.33
C PRO A 3 -12.87 -6.11 -35.34
N SER A 4 -14.11 -6.55 -35.14
CA SER A 4 -15.31 -5.72 -35.17
C SER A 4 -15.23 -4.61 -34.12
N ARG A 5 -15.78 -3.43 -34.43
CA ARG A 5 -15.81 -2.27 -33.51
C ARG A 5 -16.32 -2.62 -32.09
N GLU A 6 -17.18 -3.63 -31.99
CA GLU A 6 -17.73 -4.15 -30.73
C GLU A 6 -16.68 -4.78 -29.81
N THR A 7 -15.68 -5.50 -30.35
CA THR A 7 -14.58 -6.03 -29.55
C THR A 7 -13.68 -4.95 -28.97
N ARG A 8 -13.53 -3.80 -29.67
CA ARG A 8 -12.77 -2.66 -29.13
C ARG A 8 -13.53 -1.89 -28.05
N SER A 9 -14.86 -1.80 -28.15
CA SER A 9 -15.67 -1.15 -27.10
C SER A 9 -15.78 -2.00 -25.83
N ALA A 10 -15.82 -3.33 -25.93
CA ALA A 10 -15.81 -4.21 -24.76
C ALA A 10 -14.47 -4.12 -23.99
N LEU A 11 -13.35 -4.12 -24.72
CA LEU A 11 -12.02 -3.95 -24.11
C LEU A 11 -11.80 -2.58 -23.45
N SER A 12 -12.39 -1.50 -23.99
CA SER A 12 -12.25 -0.17 -23.37
C SER A 12 -13.20 0.06 -22.19
N ALA A 13 -14.38 -0.58 -22.20
CA ALA A 13 -15.34 -0.52 -21.09
C ALA A 13 -14.81 -1.22 -19.83
N ASP A 14 -14.11 -2.35 -19.99
CA ASP A 14 -13.45 -3.08 -18.90
C ASP A 14 -12.28 -2.30 -18.27
N HIS A 15 -11.56 -1.50 -19.07
CA HIS A 15 -10.43 -0.76 -18.53
C HIS A 15 -10.86 0.47 -17.70
N HIS A 16 -12.02 1.06 -18.02
CA HIS A 16 -12.58 2.19 -17.28
C HIS A 16 -13.35 1.77 -16.01
N SER A 17 -13.91 0.56 -15.95
CA SER A 17 -14.54 0.04 -14.73
C SER A 17 -13.50 -0.24 -13.64
N TRP A 18 -12.32 -0.74 -14.01
CA TRP A 18 -11.20 -1.00 -13.08
C TRP A 18 -10.68 0.29 -12.40
N LEU A 19 -10.66 1.42 -13.11
CA LEU A 19 -10.25 2.73 -12.56
C LEU A 19 -11.33 3.38 -11.69
N ARG A 20 -12.60 2.95 -11.82
CA ARG A 20 -13.73 3.41 -11.00
C ARG A 20 -14.02 2.45 -9.83
N SER A 21 -13.11 1.51 -9.56
CA SER A 21 -13.19 0.59 -8.42
C SER A 21 -13.17 1.34 -7.09
N VAL A 22 -14.05 0.92 -6.19
CA VAL A 22 -14.19 1.40 -4.80
C VAL A 22 -12.86 1.33 -4.01
N SER A 23 -11.87 0.61 -4.52
CA SER A 23 -10.54 0.44 -3.94
C SER A 23 -9.58 1.60 -4.15
N LEU A 24 -9.74 2.47 -5.16
CA LEU A 24 -8.77 3.53 -5.45
C LEU A 24 -8.48 4.46 -4.24
N PRO A 25 -9.49 4.94 -3.48
CA PRO A 25 -9.23 5.72 -2.27
C PRO A 25 -8.43 4.96 -1.22
N TRP A 26 -8.65 3.65 -1.09
CA TRP A 26 -7.92 2.80 -0.15
C TRP A 26 -6.46 2.61 -0.57
N ILE A 27 -6.20 2.39 -1.86
CA ILE A 27 -4.85 2.30 -2.41
C ILE A 27 -4.10 3.62 -2.16
N LEU A 28 -4.74 4.77 -2.44
CA LEU A 28 -4.14 6.08 -2.19
C LEU A 28 -3.85 6.30 -0.70
N ALA A 29 -4.77 5.93 0.18
CA ALA A 29 -4.54 6.02 1.64
C ALA A 29 -3.39 5.12 2.10
N LEU A 30 -3.28 3.91 1.55
CA LEU A 30 -2.18 2.98 1.84
C LEU A 30 -0.85 3.55 1.36
N VAL A 31 -0.79 4.04 0.12
CA VAL A 31 0.42 4.64 -0.45
C VAL A 31 0.85 5.87 0.37
N ALA A 32 -0.09 6.77 0.69
CA ALA A 32 0.20 7.97 1.47
C ALA A 32 0.73 7.64 2.87
N SER A 33 0.04 6.76 3.60
CA SER A 33 0.45 6.35 4.95
C SER A 33 1.80 5.64 4.95
N LYS A 34 2.04 4.73 4.00
CA LYS A 34 3.33 4.02 3.92
C LYS A 34 4.48 4.92 3.46
N SER A 35 4.21 5.88 2.58
CA SER A 35 5.21 6.86 2.16
C SER A 35 5.60 7.78 3.31
N GLY A 36 4.63 8.23 4.12
CA GLY A 36 4.90 8.98 5.34
C GLY A 36 5.78 8.20 6.33
N ASP A 37 5.47 6.93 6.54
CA ASP A 37 6.23 6.02 7.41
C ASP A 37 7.68 5.87 6.92
N LEU A 38 7.87 5.63 5.61
CA LEU A 38 9.18 5.54 4.99
C LEU A 38 9.99 6.85 5.16
N VAL A 39 9.40 8.00 4.85
CA VAL A 39 10.08 9.30 4.95
C VAL A 39 10.50 9.58 6.38
N THR A 40 9.58 9.44 7.33
CA THR A 40 9.87 9.69 8.75
C THR A 40 10.92 8.72 9.30
N THR A 41 10.91 7.46 8.86
CA THR A 41 11.95 6.47 9.20
C THR A 41 13.31 6.87 8.64
N VAL A 42 13.39 7.22 7.35
CA VAL A 42 14.65 7.61 6.70
C VAL A 42 15.22 8.86 7.34
N VAL A 43 14.39 9.87 7.60
CA VAL A 43 14.82 11.10 8.26
C VAL A 43 15.27 10.80 9.69
N GLY A 44 14.54 9.98 10.44
CA GLY A 44 14.90 9.58 11.80
C GLY A 44 16.26 8.90 11.90
N LEU A 45 16.52 7.96 10.98
CA LEU A 45 17.79 7.22 10.94
C LEU A 45 18.97 8.03 10.40
N ALA A 46 18.71 9.03 9.53
CA ALA A 46 19.76 9.81 8.88
C ALA A 46 20.14 11.09 9.64
N VAL A 47 19.20 11.68 10.41
CA VAL A 47 19.37 13.01 11.01
C VAL A 47 19.55 12.95 12.52
N VAL A 48 18.94 11.98 13.21
CA VAL A 48 18.95 11.93 14.66
C VAL A 48 19.94 10.87 15.15
N ASP A 49 21.06 11.34 15.70
CA ASP A 49 22.07 10.48 16.32
C ASP A 49 21.47 9.71 17.51
N GLY A 50 21.58 8.38 17.47
CA GLY A 50 21.13 7.49 18.55
C GLY A 50 19.76 6.84 18.33
N LEU A 51 18.98 7.25 17.31
CA LEU A 51 17.78 6.50 16.93
C LEU A 51 18.15 5.26 16.13
N THR A 52 17.59 4.12 16.53
CA THR A 52 17.77 2.83 15.84
C THR A 52 16.42 2.24 15.47
N GLU A 53 16.37 1.67 14.27
CA GLU A 53 15.18 0.99 13.77
C GLU A 53 14.89 -0.24 14.64
N ARG A 54 13.71 -0.26 15.28
CA ARG A 54 13.29 -1.39 16.13
C ARG A 54 12.88 -2.59 15.32
N ASN A 55 12.43 -2.40 14.07
CA ASN A 55 12.10 -3.50 13.19
C ASN A 55 13.40 -4.19 12.71
N PRO A 56 13.67 -5.45 13.09
CA PRO A 56 14.92 -6.12 12.74
C PRO A 56 15.08 -6.30 11.23
N VAL A 57 13.98 -6.44 10.48
CA VAL A 57 14.00 -6.58 9.02
C VAL A 57 14.33 -5.24 8.38
N ALA A 58 13.59 -4.18 8.71
CA ALA A 58 13.84 -2.85 8.14
C ALA A 58 15.23 -2.33 8.50
N GLY A 59 15.67 -2.53 9.75
CA GLY A 59 17.01 -2.16 10.19
C GLY A 59 18.11 -2.94 9.47
N THR A 60 17.89 -4.22 9.17
CA THR A 60 18.85 -5.01 8.38
C THR A 60 18.92 -4.54 6.94
N VAL A 61 17.77 -4.28 6.31
CA VAL A 61 17.70 -3.75 4.94
C VAL A 61 18.38 -2.39 4.84
N PHE A 62 18.12 -1.48 5.79
CA PHE A 62 18.77 -0.17 5.81
C PHE A 62 20.29 -0.26 5.96
N ARG A 63 20.80 -1.13 6.84
CA ARG A 63 22.25 -1.33 6.99
C ARG A 63 22.92 -1.92 5.75
N GLN A 64 22.24 -2.80 5.02
CA GLN A 64 22.81 -3.48 3.85
C GLN A 64 22.68 -2.67 2.56
N PHE A 65 21.55 -1.98 2.38
CA PHE A 65 21.15 -1.38 1.10
C PHE A 65 20.77 0.10 1.22
N GLY A 66 20.83 0.69 2.41
CA GLY A 66 20.49 2.08 2.68
C GLY A 66 19.04 2.43 2.38
N VAL A 67 18.81 3.70 2.02
CA VAL A 67 17.50 4.26 1.66
C VAL A 67 16.89 3.51 0.46
N VAL A 68 17.70 3.13 -0.53
CA VAL A 68 17.22 2.42 -1.72
C VAL A 68 16.59 1.08 -1.34
N GLY A 69 17.21 0.33 -0.42
CA GLY A 69 16.66 -0.92 0.08
C GLY A 69 15.29 -0.73 0.75
N LEU A 70 15.14 0.32 1.56
CA LEU A 70 13.86 0.65 2.20
C LEU A 70 12.78 1.06 1.18
N CYS A 71 13.15 1.80 0.13
CA CYS A 71 12.25 2.14 -0.96
C CYS A 71 11.77 0.90 -1.71
N VAL A 72 12.68 -0.01 -2.06
CA VAL A 72 12.35 -1.27 -2.75
C VAL A 72 11.46 -2.16 -1.89
N MET A 73 11.80 -2.32 -0.61
CA MET A 73 10.98 -3.07 0.35
C MET A 73 9.58 -2.46 0.49
N THR A 74 9.49 -1.14 0.56
CA THR A 74 8.21 -0.41 0.63
C THR A 74 7.36 -0.66 -0.60
N ALA A 75 7.95 -0.53 -1.80
CA ALA A 75 7.26 -0.81 -3.05
C ALA A 75 6.78 -2.27 -3.13
N ALA A 76 7.62 -3.22 -2.70
CA ALA A 76 7.27 -4.64 -2.66
C ALA A 76 6.09 -4.92 -1.71
N VAL A 77 6.10 -4.33 -0.51
CA VAL A 77 4.98 -4.46 0.45
C VAL A 77 3.70 -3.90 -0.14
N LEU A 78 3.73 -2.69 -0.70
CA LEU A 78 2.55 -2.07 -1.33
C LEU A 78 2.00 -2.95 -2.46
N LEU A 79 2.88 -3.43 -3.34
CA LEU A 79 2.50 -4.30 -4.45
C LEU A 79 1.87 -5.60 -3.97
N VAL A 80 2.46 -6.29 -2.99
CA VAL A 80 1.90 -7.53 -2.44
C VAL A 80 0.54 -7.29 -1.80
N VAL A 81 0.38 -6.23 -1.01
CA VAL A 81 -0.89 -5.90 -0.36
C VAL A 81 -1.97 -5.62 -1.40
N VAL A 82 -1.71 -4.74 -2.36
CA VAL A 82 -2.67 -4.41 -3.41
C VAL A 82 -3.04 -5.65 -4.21
N LEU A 83 -2.06 -6.46 -4.64
CA LEU A 83 -2.34 -7.69 -5.37
C LEU A 83 -3.21 -8.67 -4.58
N VAL A 84 -2.91 -8.90 -3.30
CA VAL A 84 -3.68 -9.84 -2.46
C VAL A 84 -5.10 -9.34 -2.23
N VAL A 85 -5.27 -8.07 -1.89
CA VAL A 85 -6.58 -7.49 -1.57
C VAL A 85 -7.46 -7.39 -2.82
N GLU A 86 -6.93 -6.88 -3.93
CA GLU A 86 -7.67 -6.80 -5.20
C GLU A 86 -7.98 -8.20 -5.76
N HIS A 87 -7.04 -9.15 -5.63
CA HIS A 87 -7.30 -10.53 -6.04
C HIS A 87 -8.44 -11.15 -5.22
N ALA A 88 -8.39 -11.02 -3.89
CA ALA A 88 -9.45 -11.52 -3.02
C ALA A 88 -10.80 -10.86 -3.36
N ALA A 89 -10.86 -9.54 -3.54
CA ALA A 89 -12.08 -8.84 -3.93
C ALA A 89 -12.62 -9.35 -5.29
N SER A 90 -11.74 -9.54 -6.28
CA SER A 90 -12.13 -10.06 -7.59
C SER A 90 -12.67 -11.50 -7.55
N VAL A 91 -12.21 -12.31 -6.59
CA VAL A 91 -12.72 -13.68 -6.38
C VAL A 91 -14.14 -13.64 -5.82
N LEU A 92 -14.43 -12.73 -4.87
CA LEU A 92 -15.78 -12.54 -4.34
C LEU A 92 -16.74 -11.94 -5.37
N GLU A 93 -16.30 -10.99 -6.19
CA GLU A 93 -17.15 -10.43 -7.27
C GLU A 93 -17.57 -11.49 -8.29
N ARG A 94 -16.78 -12.54 -8.48
CA ARG A 94 -17.11 -13.66 -9.38
C ARG A 94 -18.02 -14.71 -8.75
N HIS A 95 -18.18 -14.71 -7.42
CA HIS A 95 -18.99 -15.69 -6.69
C HIS A 95 -20.17 -14.97 -6.02
N ASP A 96 -21.29 -14.88 -6.73
CA ASP A 96 -22.53 -14.21 -6.31
C ASP A 96 -23.21 -14.85 -5.07
N ASP A 97 -22.69 -15.98 -4.58
CA ASP A 97 -23.31 -16.81 -3.54
C ASP A 97 -22.74 -16.53 -2.13
N THR A 98 -21.87 -15.53 -1.98
CA THR A 98 -21.30 -15.14 -0.67
C THR A 98 -22.08 -14.00 -0.03
N SER A 99 -22.39 -14.14 1.27
CA SER A 99 -23.02 -13.08 2.08
C SER A 99 -22.13 -11.86 2.33
N VAL A 100 -20.87 -11.93 1.90
CA VAL A 100 -19.85 -10.91 2.10
C VAL A 100 -19.54 -10.26 0.76
N GLY A 101 -19.65 -8.94 0.67
CA GLY A 101 -19.31 -8.19 -0.54
C GLY A 101 -17.82 -7.81 -0.60
N PRO A 102 -17.32 -7.37 -1.78
CA PRO A 102 -15.93 -6.95 -1.98
C PRO A 102 -15.50 -5.80 -1.06
N ASN A 103 -16.44 -4.94 -0.64
CA ASN A 103 -16.19 -3.86 0.30
C ASN A 103 -15.63 -4.32 1.66
N THR A 104 -16.06 -5.50 2.13
CA THR A 104 -15.54 -6.07 3.38
C THR A 104 -14.07 -6.47 3.24
N VAL A 105 -13.68 -6.97 2.07
CA VAL A 105 -12.28 -7.30 1.77
C VAL A 105 -11.41 -6.05 1.70
N TYR A 106 -11.89 -4.98 1.06
CA TYR A 106 -11.16 -3.70 1.05
C TYR A 106 -10.98 -3.15 2.46
N PHE A 107 -12.03 -3.17 3.27
CA PHE A 107 -11.98 -2.70 4.65
C PHE A 107 -10.99 -3.53 5.49
N LEU A 108 -11.10 -4.86 5.48
CA LEU A 108 -10.24 -5.74 6.26
C LEU A 108 -8.79 -5.77 5.76
N GLY A 109 -8.59 -5.64 4.45
CA GLY A 109 -7.28 -5.67 3.81
C GLY A 109 -6.51 -4.35 3.98
N TYR A 110 -7.16 -3.22 3.72
CA TYR A 110 -6.49 -1.92 3.71
C TYR A 110 -6.51 -1.22 5.07
N LEU A 111 -7.63 -1.23 5.79
CA LEU A 111 -7.77 -0.39 7.00
C LEU A 111 -6.70 -0.68 8.05
N PRO A 112 -6.43 -1.93 8.47
CA PRO A 112 -5.44 -2.19 9.51
C PRO A 112 -4.05 -1.70 9.10
N LEU A 113 -3.69 -1.88 7.83
CA LEU A 113 -2.40 -1.46 7.30
C LEU A 113 -2.26 0.06 7.23
N VAL A 114 -3.29 0.75 6.73
CA VAL A 114 -3.34 2.23 6.72
C VAL A 114 -3.23 2.77 8.14
N THR A 115 -3.95 2.18 9.11
CA THR A 115 -3.89 2.58 10.51
C THR A 115 -2.50 2.37 11.10
N VAL A 116 -1.88 1.20 10.88
CA VAL A 116 -0.54 0.90 11.42
C VAL A 116 0.52 1.81 10.81
N PHE A 117 0.56 1.98 9.48
CA PHE A 117 1.54 2.86 8.85
C PHE A 117 1.31 4.34 9.16
N GLY A 118 0.04 4.77 9.24
CA GLY A 118 -0.31 6.12 9.68
C GLY A 118 0.13 6.38 11.11
N ALA A 119 -0.12 5.44 12.03
CA ALA A 119 0.31 5.55 13.42
C ALA A 119 1.84 5.58 13.55
N ALA A 120 2.55 4.74 12.79
CA ALA A 120 4.01 4.74 12.74
C ALA A 120 4.55 6.08 12.23
N THR A 121 3.96 6.63 11.16
CA THR A 121 4.31 7.96 10.64
C THR A 121 4.19 9.04 11.71
N VAL A 122 3.04 9.09 12.42
CA VAL A 122 2.80 10.08 13.47
C VAL A 122 3.78 9.88 14.62
N TYR A 123 4.00 8.64 15.05
CA TYR A 123 4.94 8.32 16.13
C TYR A 123 6.37 8.76 15.78
N ASN A 124 6.84 8.43 14.58
CA ASN A 124 8.18 8.82 14.10
C ASN A 124 8.29 10.34 13.95
N ALA A 125 7.25 11.01 13.44
CA ALA A 125 7.23 12.47 13.35
C ALA A 125 7.31 13.14 14.74
N VAL A 126 6.61 12.60 15.75
CA VAL A 126 6.71 13.10 17.13
C VAL A 126 8.12 12.88 17.68
N LEU A 127 8.72 11.71 17.46
CA LEU A 127 10.10 11.45 17.87
C LEU A 127 11.08 12.42 17.24
N LEU A 128 10.92 12.69 15.94
CA LEU A 128 11.71 13.69 15.22
C LEU A 128 11.55 15.08 15.83
N CYS A 129 10.33 15.54 16.11
CA CYS A 129 10.11 16.85 16.72
C CYS A 129 10.70 16.99 18.14
N ILE A 130 10.86 15.90 18.89
CA ILE A 130 11.43 15.92 20.25
C ILE A 130 12.97 15.91 20.20
N HIS A 131 13.58 15.32 19.17
CA HIS A 131 15.03 15.12 19.06
C HIS A 131 15.72 15.99 18.00
N ALA A 132 14.97 16.76 17.21
CA ALA A 132 15.48 17.76 16.27
C ALA A 132 15.79 19.09 16.97
#